data_AF-A0A7Z0VUF0-F1
#
_entry.id   AF-A0A7Z0VUF0-F1
#
_cell.length_a   1.000
_cell.length_b   1.000
_cell.length_c   1.000
_cell.angle_alpha   90.00
_cell.angle_beta   90.00
_cell.angle_gamma   90.00
#
_symmetry.space_group_name_H-M   'P 1'
#
loop_
_entity.id
_entity.type
_entity.pdbx_description
1 polymer ?
#
loop_
_entity_poly.entity_id
_entity_poly.type
_entity_poly.pdbx_seq_one_letter_code
_entity_poly.pdbx_strand_id
1 'polypeptide(L)'
;MVGVTEMRSVQGSRKDAPLPRCPAGMDPDAKKIWREVLRRYGAGCEKIAGPALEAFCGQMAMMRKLQKQVDDEGLIVLDSRGAAMRHPAFDMLIDLRKQIQSVSADFDPPKRRGR
;
A
#
# COMPACT_ATOMS: atom_id res chain seq x y z
N MET A 1 53.32 -13.82 25.29
CA MET A 1 52.21 -14.37 24.47
C MET A 1 50.91 -13.86 25.08
N VAL A 2 50.44 -12.69 24.62
CA VAL A 2 49.25 -12.00 25.17
C VAL A 2 48.05 -12.44 24.33
N GLY A 3 47.11 -13.16 24.97
CA GLY A 3 45.90 -13.66 24.33
C GLY A 3 44.92 -12.52 24.08
N VAL A 4 44.58 -12.30 22.82
CA VAL A 4 43.50 -11.40 22.39
C VAL A 4 42.19 -12.17 22.57
N THR A 5 41.41 -11.82 23.59
CA THR A 5 40.02 -12.30 23.70
C THR A 5 39.14 -11.37 22.87
N GLU A 6 38.93 -11.72 21.60
CA GLU A 6 37.89 -11.10 20.76
C GLU A 6 36.51 -11.38 21.36
N MET A 7 35.87 -10.33 21.88
CA MET A 7 34.45 -10.35 22.19
C MET A 7 33.67 -10.34 20.88
N ARG A 8 33.35 -11.54 20.36
CA ARG A 8 32.40 -11.68 19.25
C ARG A 8 31.00 -11.30 19.74
N SER A 9 30.59 -10.09 19.38
CA SER A 9 29.21 -9.62 19.54
C SER A 9 28.29 -10.51 18.71
N VAL A 10 27.50 -11.34 19.40
CA VAL A 10 26.49 -12.19 18.76
C VAL A 10 25.34 -11.27 18.37
N GLN A 11 25.40 -10.70 17.16
CA GLN A 11 24.22 -10.09 16.54
C GLN A 11 23.22 -11.21 16.29
N GLY A 12 22.33 -11.44 17.26
CA GLY A 12 21.14 -12.24 17.06
C GLY A 12 20.32 -11.59 15.96
N SER A 13 20.39 -12.13 14.75
CA SER A 13 19.43 -11.83 13.69
C SER A 13 18.05 -12.16 14.24
N ARG A 14 17.28 -11.14 14.64
CA ARG A 14 15.85 -11.33 14.89
C ARG A 14 15.28 -11.85 13.58
N LYS A 15 14.98 -13.14 13.55
CA LYS A 15 14.31 -13.79 12.43
C LYS A 15 13.02 -13.01 12.23
N ASP A 16 12.93 -12.23 11.16
CA ASP A 16 11.75 -11.39 10.91
C ASP A 16 10.52 -12.28 11.00
N ALA A 17 9.56 -11.88 11.84
CA ALA A 17 8.31 -12.61 11.97
C ALA A 17 7.66 -12.71 10.58
N PRO A 18 7.09 -13.87 10.21
CA PRO A 18 6.48 -14.03 8.90
C PRO A 18 5.37 -13.00 8.71
N LEU A 19 5.36 -12.33 7.54
CA LEU A 19 4.34 -11.34 7.23
C LEU A 19 2.94 -11.97 7.30
N PRO A 20 1.94 -11.25 7.85
CA PRO A 20 0.55 -11.66 7.84
C PRO A 20 0.08 -12.10 6.45
N ARG A 21 -0.66 -13.22 6.41
CA ARG A 21 -1.20 -13.77 5.16
C ARG A 21 -2.23 -12.82 4.57
N CYS A 22 -2.21 -12.70 3.26
CA CYS A 22 -3.18 -11.90 2.53
C CYS A 22 -4.51 -12.65 2.38
N PRO A 23 -5.67 -11.97 2.46
CA PRO A 23 -6.97 -12.58 2.19
C PRO A 23 -7.05 -13.25 0.80
N ALA A 24 -7.67 -14.43 0.74
CA ALA A 24 -7.67 -15.27 -0.47
C ALA A 24 -8.46 -14.64 -1.63
N GLY A 25 -9.57 -13.95 -1.34
CA GLY A 25 -10.46 -13.33 -2.34
C GLY A 25 -9.99 -11.99 -2.89
N MET A 26 -8.88 -11.44 -2.39
CA MET A 26 -8.41 -10.11 -2.76
C MET A 26 -7.88 -10.07 -4.21
N ASP A 27 -8.13 -8.95 -4.90
CA ASP A 27 -7.61 -8.66 -6.23
C ASP A 27 -6.06 -8.81 -6.26
N PRO A 28 -5.46 -9.38 -7.33
CA PRO A 28 -4.02 -9.63 -7.39
C PRO A 28 -3.14 -8.39 -7.19
N ASP A 29 -3.56 -7.21 -7.65
CA ASP A 29 -2.82 -5.97 -7.46
C ASP A 29 -2.97 -5.43 -6.04
N ALA A 30 -4.16 -5.57 -5.46
CA ALA A 30 -4.36 -5.29 -4.03
C ALA A 30 -3.50 -6.21 -3.15
N LYS A 31 -3.34 -7.49 -3.50
CA LYS A 31 -2.42 -8.43 -2.80
C LYS A 31 -0.95 -8.02 -2.90
N LYS A 32 -0.53 -7.38 -4.00
CA LYS A 32 0.83 -6.82 -4.12
C LYS A 32 1.00 -5.64 -3.18
N ILE A 33 0.02 -4.73 -3.13
CA ILE A 33 0.02 -3.55 -2.27
C ILE A 33 0.02 -3.97 -0.79
N TRP A 34 -0.82 -4.93 -0.40
CA TRP A 34 -0.86 -5.50 0.96
C TRP A 34 0.52 -5.93 1.45
N ARG A 35 1.21 -6.74 0.64
CA ARG A 35 2.56 -7.23 0.99
C ARG A 35 3.57 -6.10 1.13
N GLU A 36 3.47 -5.09 0.26
CA GLU A 36 4.37 -3.94 0.30
C GLU A 36 4.13 -3.06 1.52
N VAL A 37 2.87 -2.78 1.85
CA VAL A 37 2.51 -2.01 3.05
C VAL A 37 3.01 -2.70 4.31
N LEU A 38 2.76 -4.01 4.46
CA LEU A 38 3.23 -4.75 5.64
C LEU A 38 4.76 -4.80 5.72
N ARG A 39 5.45 -4.98 4.59
CA ARG A 39 6.93 -4.95 4.53
C ARG A 39 7.47 -3.59 4.95
N ARG A 40 6.89 -2.50 4.45
CA ARG A 40 7.29 -1.13 4.78
C ARG A 40 6.99 -0.78 6.23
N TYR A 41 5.86 -1.24 6.76
CA TYR A 41 5.49 -1.07 8.17
C TYR A 41 6.48 -1.77 9.10
N GLY A 42 6.89 -2.99 8.74
CA GLY A 42 7.89 -3.75 9.47
C GLY A 42 7.36 -4.32 10.78
N ALA A 43 8.13 -4.19 11.85
CA ALA A 43 7.75 -4.73 13.16
C ALA A 43 6.44 -4.11 13.66
N GLY A 44 5.48 -4.95 14.05
CA GLY A 44 4.14 -4.51 14.46
C GLY A 44 3.09 -4.52 13.35
N CYS A 45 3.44 -4.94 12.12
CA CYS A 45 2.52 -4.94 10.98
C CYS A 45 1.28 -5.84 11.18
N GLU A 46 1.33 -6.81 12.09
CA GLU A 46 0.18 -7.63 12.49
C GLU A 46 -0.98 -6.79 13.04
N LYS A 47 -0.71 -5.61 13.60
CA LYS A 47 -1.72 -4.71 14.16
C LYS A 47 -2.58 -4.03 13.10
N ILE A 48 -2.01 -3.85 11.90
CA ILE A 48 -2.72 -3.22 10.77
C ILE A 48 -3.26 -4.26 9.78
N ALA A 49 -2.89 -5.53 9.92
CA ALA A 49 -3.26 -6.61 9.02
C ALA A 49 -4.71 -7.10 9.24
N GLY A 50 -5.67 -6.25 8.89
CA GLY A 50 -7.10 -6.52 9.02
C GLY A 50 -7.95 -5.96 7.88
N PRO A 51 -9.29 -5.99 8.02
CA PRO A 51 -10.23 -5.57 6.97
C PRO A 51 -10.02 -4.14 6.47
N ALA A 52 -9.58 -3.23 7.35
CA ALA A 52 -9.28 -1.85 6.97
C ALA A 52 -8.12 -1.75 5.96
N LEU A 53 -7.03 -2.51 6.19
CA LEU A 53 -5.92 -2.58 5.24
C LEU A 53 -6.34 -3.25 3.93
N GLU A 54 -7.22 -4.24 4.00
CA GLU A 54 -7.76 -4.92 2.81
C GLU A 54 -8.54 -3.94 1.93
N ALA A 55 -9.45 -3.17 2.53
CA ALA A 55 -10.20 -2.13 1.83
C ALA A 55 -9.27 -1.06 1.23
N PHE A 56 -8.29 -0.59 2.00
CA PHE A 56 -7.29 0.37 1.52
C PHE A 56 -6.49 -0.14 0.33
N CYS A 57 -6.03 -1.40 0.38
CA CYS A 57 -5.30 -2.02 -0.73
C CYS A 57 -6.19 -2.14 -1.98
N GLY A 58 -7.47 -2.46 -1.80
CA GLY A 58 -8.46 -2.49 -2.88
C GLY A 58 -8.66 -1.12 -3.53
N GLN A 59 -8.83 -0.07 -2.72
CA GLN A 59 -8.96 1.32 -3.19
C GLN A 59 -7.71 1.77 -3.96
N MET A 60 -6.52 1.47 -3.45
CA MET A 60 -5.26 1.79 -4.12
C MET A 60 -5.10 1.07 -5.45
N ALA A 61 -5.50 -0.22 -5.54
CA ALA A 61 -5.49 -0.97 -6.79
C ALA A 61 -6.46 -0.38 -7.81
N MET A 62 -7.68 -0.04 -7.38
CA MET A 62 -8.69 0.59 -8.25
C MET A 62 -8.26 1.97 -8.73
N MET A 63 -7.67 2.79 -7.85
CA MET A 63 -7.13 4.09 -8.20
C MET A 63 -6.08 4.00 -9.31
N ARG A 64 -5.18 3.01 -9.25
CA ARG A 64 -4.18 2.78 -10.30
C ARG A 64 -4.81 2.37 -11.64
N LYS A 65 -5.86 1.54 -11.60
CA LYS A 65 -6.61 1.11 -12.80
C LYS A 65 -7.31 2.32 -13.46
N LEU A 66 -8.03 3.11 -12.67
CA LEU A 66 -8.71 4.32 -13.17
C LEU A 66 -7.73 5.38 -13.67
N GLN A 67 -6.60 5.56 -12.99
CA GLN A 67 -5.55 6.47 -13.46
C GLN A 67 -5.05 6.04 -14.84
N LYS A 68 -4.72 4.76 -15.01
CA LYS A 68 -4.29 4.23 -16.30
C LYS A 68 -5.36 4.44 -17.37
N GLN A 69 -6.63 4.23 -17.04
CA GLN A 69 -7.73 4.46 -17.98
C GLN A 69 -7.78 5.92 -18.44
N VAL A 70 -7.70 6.88 -17.50
CA VAL A 70 -7.70 8.31 -17.83
C VAL A 70 -6.44 8.71 -18.62
N ASP A 71 -5.30 8.11 -18.32
CA ASP A 71 -4.04 8.38 -19.05
C ASP A 71 -4.11 7.85 -20.49
N ASP A 72 -4.74 6.68 -20.70
CA ASP A 72 -4.87 6.04 -22.01
C ASP A 72 -5.97 6.71 -22.88
N GLU A 73 -7.11 7.08 -22.29
CA GLU A 73 -8.29 7.63 -23.00
C GLU A 73 -8.31 9.17 -23.06
N GLY A 74 -7.55 9.82 -22.18
CA GLY A 74 -7.55 11.28 -22.01
C GLY A 74 -8.63 11.79 -21.06
N LEU A 75 -8.44 13.03 -20.58
CA LEU A 75 -9.33 13.66 -19.59
C LEU A 75 -10.71 14.04 -20.18
N ILE A 76 -10.76 14.32 -21.48
CA ILE A 76 -11.96 14.68 -22.22
C ILE A 76 -12.23 13.58 -23.24
N VAL A 77 -13.42 13.01 -23.17
CA VAL A 77 -13.90 11.93 -24.06
C VAL A 77 -15.22 12.38 -24.70
N LEU A 78 -15.67 11.65 -25.73
CA LEU A 78 -16.97 11.91 -26.34
C LEU A 78 -18.04 11.03 -25.67
N ASP A 79 -19.20 11.62 -25.37
CA ASP A 79 -20.39 10.86 -24.97
C ASP A 79 -20.96 10.07 -26.15
N SER A 80 -22.01 9.27 -25.90
CA SER A 80 -22.66 8.47 -26.95
C SER A 80 -23.30 9.29 -28.08
N ARG A 81 -23.43 10.60 -27.92
CA ARG A 81 -23.96 11.56 -28.90
C ARG A 81 -22.85 12.37 -29.57
N GLY A 82 -21.57 12.08 -29.28
CA GLY A 82 -20.42 12.79 -29.82
C GLY A 82 -20.12 14.12 -29.14
N ALA A 83 -20.77 14.43 -28.01
CA ALA A 83 -20.49 15.65 -27.26
C ALA A 83 -19.29 15.45 -26.33
N ALA A 84 -18.40 16.44 -26.26
CA ALA A 84 -17.25 16.40 -25.36
C ALA A 84 -17.72 16.42 -23.89
N MET A 85 -17.25 15.45 -23.11
CA MET A 85 -17.49 15.35 -21.68
C MET A 85 -16.21 14.99 -20.94
N ARG A 86 -16.15 15.30 -19.64
CA ARG A 86 -15.07 14.84 -18.78
C ARG A 86 -15.17 13.34 -18.59
N HIS A 87 -14.03 12.65 -18.62
CA HIS A 87 -13.98 11.21 -18.49
C HIS A 87 -14.62 10.75 -17.16
N PRO A 88 -15.63 9.86 -17.19
CA PRO A 88 -16.30 9.39 -15.96
C PRO A 88 -15.36 8.75 -14.93
N ALA A 89 -14.29 8.09 -15.37
CA ALA A 89 -13.27 7.50 -14.50
C ALA A 89 -12.53 8.56 -13.67
N PHE A 90 -12.44 9.79 -14.17
CA PHE A 90 -11.76 10.87 -13.48
C PHE A 90 -12.49 11.28 -12.19
N ASP A 91 -13.82 11.29 -12.17
CA ASP A 91 -14.57 11.61 -10.95
C ASP A 91 -14.36 10.57 -9.86
N MET A 92 -14.48 9.29 -10.21
CA MET A 92 -14.20 8.19 -9.29
C MET A 92 -12.75 8.23 -8.78
N LEU A 93 -11.81 8.61 -9.64
CA LEU A 93 -10.41 8.76 -9.27
C LEU A 93 -10.19 9.88 -8.22
N ILE A 94 -10.87 11.02 -8.37
CA ILE A 94 -10.80 12.13 -7.40
C ILE A 94 -11.35 11.70 -6.04
N ASP A 95 -12.47 10.98 -6.02
CA ASP A 95 -13.08 10.52 -4.77
C ASP A 95 -12.23 9.46 -4.06
N LEU A 96 -11.68 8.50 -4.81
CA LEU A 96 -10.75 7.51 -4.26
C LEU A 96 -9.49 8.16 -3.67
N ARG A 97 -8.91 9.17 -4.35
CA ARG A 97 -7.74 9.89 -3.83
C ARG A 97 -8.03 10.55 -2.49
N LYS A 98 -9.21 11.16 -2.32
CA LYS A 98 -9.62 11.76 -1.04
C LYS A 98 -9.77 10.72 0.06
N GLN A 99 -10.42 9.59 -0.24
CA GLN A 99 -10.58 8.48 0.71
C GLN A 99 -9.22 7.94 1.14
N ILE A 100 -8.34 7.62 0.17
CA ILE A 100 -6.98 7.13 0.43
C ILE A 100 -6.20 8.13 1.29
N GLN A 101 -6.25 9.43 0.98
CA GLN A 101 -5.56 10.47 1.75
C GLN A 101 -6.06 10.57 3.19
N SER A 102 -7.37 10.33 3.43
CA SER A 102 -7.94 10.39 4.77
C SER A 102 -7.50 9.23 5.68
N VAL A 103 -7.17 8.06 5.12
CA VAL A 103 -6.85 6.85 5.90
C VAL A 103 -5.40 6.39 5.78
N SER A 104 -4.60 6.99 4.89
CA SER A 104 -3.23 6.53 4.62
C SER A 104 -2.32 6.57 5.84
N ALA A 105 -2.51 7.56 6.72
CA ALA A 105 -1.72 7.74 7.93
C ALA A 105 -1.85 6.55 8.91
N ASP A 106 -2.98 5.83 8.89
CA ASP A 106 -3.18 4.65 9.74
C ASP A 106 -2.27 3.47 9.35
N PHE A 107 -1.80 3.48 8.10
CA PHE A 107 -0.93 2.45 7.54
C PHE A 107 0.53 2.90 7.39
N ASP A 108 0.86 4.10 7.86
CA ASP A 108 2.25 4.56 7.90
C ASP A 108 3.04 3.81 8.99
N PRO A 109 4.32 3.49 8.75
CA PRO A 109 5.16 2.88 9.77
C PRO A 109 5.23 3.76 11.02
N PRO A 110 5.30 3.16 12.23
CA PRO A 110 5.46 3.93 13.45
C PRO A 110 6.70 4.81 13.37
N LYS A 111 6.54 6.11 13.69
CA LYS A 111 7.69 7.01 13.80
C LYS A 111 8.64 6.42 14.85
N ARG A 112 9.86 6.05 14.44
CA ARG A 112 10.90 5.65 15.40
C ARG A 112 11.11 6.83 16.34
N ARG A 113 10.68 6.70 17.61
CA ARG A 113 11.06 7.66 18.65
C ARG A 113 12.58 7.66 18.72
N GLY A 114 13.17 8.79 18.34
CA GLY A 114 14.61 9.01 18.42
C GLY A 114 15.08 8.77 19.86
N ARG A 115 16.23 8.10 19.96
CA ARG A 115 17.05 8.00 21.15
C ARG A 115 17.50 9.39 21.60
#